data_AF-A0A3R7JIG3-F1
#
_entry.id   AF-A0A3R7JIG3-F1
#
_cell.length_a   1.000
_cell.length_b   1.000
_cell.length_c   1.000
_cell.angle_alpha   90.00
_cell.angle_beta   90.00
_cell.angle_gamma   90.00
#
_symmetry.space_group_name_H-M   'P 1'
#
loop_
_entity.id
_entity.type
_entity.pdbx_description
1 polymer ?
#
loop_
_entity_poly.entity_id
_entity_poly.type
_entity_poly.pdbx_seq_one_letter_code
_entity_poly.pdbx_strand_id
1 'polypeptide(L)'
;MVDLDTERPHSIADEEEDTYGNCVFLICVYPDFYTDIIEEFILKNLLLFSLRKGFFKAAHSVLLLFHQFSYHVPPLAQWCLIATRDPPTKSSQSILQAQISWLDSLIAITESFIQSMNQPSCSFREPMVNYLTKARRSIIHLHLEAFSESGDMAVFLQELNRHFPADSTDPATRQYRLKFAQLLMSKTRTQRYLDERWLPHRSSTLSDLTDLAWKVAQQFPDVLLDKIGTNDWSDVDIVLRHLNTAMSLCLREYFRDRSECTEQDILEFAHFADTQSLPSQLF
;
A
#
# COMPACT_ATOMS: atom_id res chain seq x y z
N MET A 1 -23.07 68.26 11.76
CA MET A 1 -22.66 67.98 10.38
C MET A 1 -22.30 66.51 10.35
N VAL A 2 -23.32 65.68 10.11
CA VAL A 2 -23.28 64.23 10.20
C VAL A 2 -23.91 63.74 8.91
N ASP A 3 -23.10 63.09 8.09
CA ASP A 3 -23.39 62.31 6.88
C ASP A 3 -22.04 61.62 6.58
N LEU A 4 -21.91 60.34 6.28
CA LEU A 4 -22.83 59.29 5.87
C LEU A 4 -22.34 57.99 6.51
N ASP A 5 -23.23 57.05 6.82
CA ASP A 5 -22.94 55.65 6.54
C ASP A 5 -24.24 54.88 6.29
N THR A 6 -24.24 54.19 5.16
CA THR A 6 -25.38 53.50 4.58
C THR A 6 -25.36 52.06 5.07
N GLU A 7 -26.43 51.63 5.74
CA GLU A 7 -26.65 50.24 6.13
C GLU A 7 -26.63 49.33 4.89
N ARG A 8 -25.74 48.31 4.90
CA ARG A 8 -25.89 47.12 4.07
C ARG A 8 -26.53 46.00 4.88
N PRO A 9 -27.43 45.21 4.29
CA PRO A 9 -28.03 44.06 4.95
C PRO A 9 -27.04 42.89 5.03
N HIS A 10 -27.14 42.13 6.12
CA HIS A 10 -26.46 40.87 6.38
C HIS A 10 -26.48 39.92 5.16
N SER A 11 -25.30 39.52 4.67
CA SER A 11 -25.16 38.31 3.84
C SER A 11 -24.59 37.18 4.68
N ILE A 12 -25.38 36.13 4.81
CA ILE A 12 -24.98 34.78 5.18
C ILE A 12 -24.03 34.30 4.08
N ALA A 13 -22.73 34.29 4.35
CA ALA A 13 -21.70 33.76 3.45
C ALA A 13 -20.45 33.47 4.28
N ASP A 14 -20.51 32.43 5.11
CA ASP A 14 -19.36 31.85 5.80
C ASP A 14 -19.72 30.40 6.16
N GLU A 15 -19.91 29.53 5.15
CA GLU A 15 -19.98 28.07 5.37
C GLU A 15 -19.89 27.23 4.08
N GLU A 16 -19.23 27.71 3.01
CA GLU A 16 -19.21 27.01 1.70
C GLU A 16 -17.82 26.86 1.06
N GLU A 17 -16.73 26.85 1.84
CA GLU A 17 -15.36 26.75 1.30
C GLU A 17 -14.57 25.49 1.69
N ASP A 18 -15.09 24.60 2.55
CA ASP A 18 -14.34 23.44 3.06
C ASP A 18 -14.56 22.11 2.29
N THR A 19 -15.56 22.03 1.39
CA THR A 19 -15.87 20.78 0.68
C THR A 19 -15.13 20.62 -0.66
N TYR A 20 -14.73 21.72 -1.29
CA TYR A 20 -13.96 21.71 -2.55
C TYR A 20 -12.46 21.38 -2.34
N GLY A 21 -11.92 21.58 -1.14
CA GLY A 21 -10.49 21.38 -0.85
C GLY A 21 -9.99 19.94 -0.97
N ASN A 22 -10.85 18.94 -0.72
CA ASN A 22 -10.44 17.54 -0.73
C ASN A 22 -10.39 16.90 -2.12
N CYS A 23 -11.27 17.30 -3.04
CA CYS A 23 -11.20 16.85 -4.44
C CYS A 23 -10.06 17.55 -5.21
N VAL A 24 -9.75 18.80 -4.87
CA VAL A 24 -8.62 19.54 -5.45
C VAL A 24 -7.26 18.98 -5.02
N PHE A 25 -7.17 18.32 -3.85
CA PHE A 25 -5.91 17.73 -3.37
C PHE A 25 -5.37 16.60 -4.27
N LEU A 26 -6.23 15.85 -4.96
CA LEU A 26 -5.83 14.85 -5.95
C LEU A 26 -5.29 15.46 -7.25
N ILE A 27 -5.65 16.71 -7.54
CA ILE A 27 -5.22 17.45 -8.74
C ILE A 27 -3.95 18.26 -8.45
N CYS A 28 -3.74 18.75 -7.22
CA CYS A 28 -2.63 19.64 -6.88
C CYS A 28 -1.30 18.97 -6.49
N VAL A 29 -1.25 17.66 -6.21
CA VAL A 29 0.01 16.97 -5.83
C VAL A 29 0.88 16.59 -7.04
N TYR A 30 0.34 16.61 -8.26
CA TYR A 30 1.09 16.29 -9.49
C TYR A 30 0.82 17.35 -10.57
N PRO A 31 1.67 18.38 -10.72
CA PRO A 31 1.40 19.50 -11.63
C PRO A 31 1.61 19.19 -13.12
N ASP A 32 2.14 18.02 -13.48
CA ASP A 32 2.49 17.67 -14.87
C ASP A 32 1.34 17.02 -15.67
N PHE A 33 0.11 17.08 -15.17
CA PHE A 33 -1.08 16.58 -15.86
C PHE A 33 -1.54 17.56 -16.97
N TYR A 34 -0.88 17.52 -18.12
CA TYR A 34 -1.49 17.99 -19.36
C TYR A 34 -1.58 16.85 -20.39
N THR A 35 -2.83 16.56 -20.75
CA THR A 35 -3.34 15.94 -21.99
C THR A 35 -3.10 14.47 -22.34
N ASP A 36 -2.24 13.70 -21.65
CA ASP A 36 -2.06 12.25 -21.95
C ASP A 36 -2.42 11.28 -20.80
N ILE A 37 -2.88 11.77 -19.64
CA ILE A 37 -2.95 10.99 -18.39
C ILE A 37 -4.37 10.99 -17.79
N ILE A 38 -5.39 10.61 -18.57
CA ILE A 38 -6.78 10.62 -18.09
C ILE A 38 -7.24 9.24 -17.59
N GLU A 39 -6.93 8.16 -18.30
CA GLU A 39 -7.30 6.80 -17.87
C GLU A 39 -6.44 6.31 -16.70
N GLU A 40 -5.15 6.68 -16.68
CA GLU A 40 -4.26 6.39 -15.55
C GLU A 40 -4.79 7.00 -14.24
N PHE A 41 -5.43 8.17 -14.29
CA PHE A 41 -6.06 8.75 -13.11
C PHE A 41 -7.19 7.86 -12.56
N ILE A 42 -8.06 7.33 -13.42
CA ILE A 42 -9.15 6.44 -13.00
C ILE A 42 -8.59 5.13 -12.46
N LEU A 43 -7.59 4.54 -13.13
CA LEU A 43 -6.93 3.33 -12.67
C LEU A 43 -6.25 3.51 -11.31
N LYS A 44 -5.62 4.68 -11.06
CA LYS A 44 -5.08 5.03 -9.74
C LYS A 44 -6.18 5.08 -8.68
N ASN A 45 -7.32 5.71 -8.97
CA ASN A 45 -8.45 5.77 -8.05
C ASN A 45 -8.97 4.35 -7.71
N LEU A 46 -9.16 3.49 -8.72
CA LEU A 46 -9.59 2.09 -8.53
C LEU A 46 -8.59 1.30 -7.67
N LEU A 47 -7.29 1.43 -7.96
CA LEU A 47 -6.25 0.71 -7.25
C LEU A 47 -6.13 1.16 -5.79
N LEU A 48 -6.09 2.47 -5.54
CA LEU A 48 -5.98 3.02 -4.18
C LEU A 48 -7.21 2.68 -3.34
N PHE A 49 -8.42 2.81 -3.91
CA PHE A 49 -9.66 2.40 -3.25
C PHE A 49 -9.61 0.92 -2.86
N SER A 50 -9.26 0.05 -3.81
CA SER A 50 -9.22 -1.40 -3.60
C SER A 50 -8.24 -1.78 -2.49
N LEU A 51 -7.03 -1.21 -2.52
CA LEU A 51 -6.01 -1.47 -1.50
C LEU A 51 -6.44 -0.99 -0.12
N ARG A 52 -7.05 0.19 -0.05
CA ARG A 52 -7.51 0.77 1.21
C ARG A 52 -8.63 -0.03 1.85
N LYS A 53 -9.61 -0.49 1.06
CA LYS A 53 -10.73 -1.33 1.52
C LYS A 53 -10.34 -2.78 1.77
N GLY A 54 -9.13 -3.21 1.40
CA GLY A 54 -8.68 -4.60 1.52
C GLY A 54 -9.23 -5.52 0.43
N PHE A 55 -9.68 -4.96 -0.69
CA PHE A 55 -10.20 -5.67 -1.86
C PHE A 55 -9.03 -6.17 -2.73
N PHE A 56 -8.23 -7.08 -2.20
CA PHE A 56 -6.98 -7.50 -2.83
C PHE A 56 -7.18 -8.22 -4.16
N LYS A 57 -8.31 -8.89 -4.39
CA LYS A 57 -8.59 -9.52 -5.69
C LYS A 57 -8.85 -8.45 -6.74
N ALA A 58 -9.68 -7.47 -6.41
CA ALA A 58 -9.92 -6.32 -7.26
C ALA A 58 -8.63 -5.53 -7.55
N ALA A 59 -7.80 -5.28 -6.53
CA ALA A 59 -6.53 -4.58 -6.70
C ALA A 59 -5.58 -5.30 -7.68
N HIS A 60 -5.54 -6.65 -7.66
CA HIS A 60 -4.80 -7.43 -8.64
C HIS A 60 -5.39 -7.34 -10.04
N SER A 61 -6.72 -7.38 -10.19
CA SER A 61 -7.36 -7.21 -11.51
C SER A 61 -7.09 -5.82 -12.09
N VAL A 62 -7.14 -4.77 -11.27
CA VAL A 62 -6.80 -3.40 -11.71
C VAL A 62 -5.33 -3.27 -12.08
N LEU A 63 -4.43 -3.97 -11.38
CA LEU A 63 -3.00 -4.02 -11.75
C LEU A 63 -2.79 -4.56 -13.17
N LEU A 64 -3.57 -5.55 -13.60
CA LEU A 64 -3.49 -6.09 -14.96
C LEU A 64 -3.86 -5.03 -16.01
N LEU A 65 -4.82 -4.16 -15.71
CA LEU A 65 -5.18 -3.04 -16.60
C LEU A 65 -4.03 -2.04 -16.74
N PHE A 66 -3.31 -1.71 -15.65
CA PHE A 66 -2.09 -0.87 -15.76
C PHE A 66 -1.09 -1.46 -16.75
N HIS A 67 -0.87 -2.78 -16.73
CA HIS A 67 0.02 -3.45 -17.68
C HIS A 67 -0.52 -3.43 -19.11
N GLN A 68 -1.81 -3.68 -19.29
CA GLN A 68 -2.47 -3.68 -20.60
C GLN A 68 -2.35 -2.31 -21.28
N PHE A 69 -2.60 -1.23 -20.53
CA PHE A 69 -2.55 0.14 -21.05
C PHE A 69 -1.15 0.77 -20.96
N SER A 70 -0.12 0.00 -20.56
CA SER A 70 1.27 0.47 -20.40
C SER A 70 1.44 1.68 -19.47
N TYR A 71 0.59 1.78 -18.44
CA TYR A 71 0.67 2.84 -17.43
C TYR A 71 1.57 2.45 -16.25
N HIS A 72 2.12 3.46 -15.59
CA HIS A 72 2.97 3.26 -14.41
C HIS A 72 2.14 3.11 -13.14
N VAL A 73 2.35 1.99 -12.45
CA VAL A 73 1.74 1.73 -11.14
C VAL A 73 2.43 2.59 -10.09
N PRO A 74 1.69 3.29 -9.20
CA PRO A 74 2.30 4.01 -8.09
C PRO A 74 3.19 3.09 -7.23
N PRO A 75 4.47 3.43 -7.00
CA PRO A 75 5.41 2.51 -6.34
C PRO A 75 4.95 2.02 -4.96
N LEU A 76 4.34 2.90 -4.15
CA LEU A 76 3.83 2.52 -2.82
C LEU A 76 2.62 1.59 -2.91
N ALA A 77 1.76 1.76 -3.92
CA ALA A 77 0.63 0.87 -4.17
C ALA A 77 1.12 -0.51 -4.64
N GLN A 78 2.13 -0.54 -5.52
CA GLN A 78 2.78 -1.78 -5.95
C GLN A 78 3.43 -2.51 -4.77
N TRP A 79 4.11 -1.79 -3.87
CA TRP A 79 4.64 -2.36 -2.65
C TRP A 79 3.54 -2.93 -1.76
N CYS A 80 2.43 -2.20 -1.56
CA CYS A 80 1.29 -2.70 -0.77
C CYS A 80 0.71 -3.99 -1.36
N LEU A 81 0.54 -4.07 -2.69
CA LEU A 81 0.08 -5.28 -3.37
C LEU A 81 0.98 -6.49 -3.09
N ILE A 82 2.31 -6.31 -3.16
CA ILE A 82 3.26 -7.40 -2.93
C ILE A 82 3.32 -7.77 -1.44
N ALA A 83 3.27 -6.78 -0.54
CA ALA A 83 3.38 -6.97 0.90
C ALA A 83 2.11 -7.53 1.54
N THR A 84 0.94 -7.32 0.94
CA THR A 84 -0.35 -7.88 1.39
C THR A 84 -0.64 -9.26 0.79
N ARG A 85 0.14 -9.70 -0.20
CA ARG A 85 0.06 -11.05 -0.73
C ARG A 85 0.56 -12.07 0.30
N ASP A 86 -0.10 -13.23 0.34
CA ASP A 86 0.34 -14.34 1.18
C ASP A 86 1.83 -14.68 0.93
N PRO A 87 2.59 -14.99 2.00
CA PRO A 87 3.96 -15.43 1.88
C PRO A 87 4.08 -16.64 0.93
N PRO A 88 5.19 -16.80 0.20
CA PRO A 88 5.38 -17.92 -0.70
C PRO A 88 5.19 -19.27 0.04
N THR A 89 4.24 -20.08 -0.43
CA THR A 89 3.94 -21.44 0.09
C THR A 89 4.21 -22.55 -0.93
N LYS A 90 4.39 -22.20 -2.21
CA LYS A 90 4.71 -23.13 -3.31
C LYS A 90 5.76 -22.46 -4.20
N SER A 91 7.00 -22.92 -4.14
CA SER A 91 8.08 -22.48 -5.03
C SER A 91 8.88 -23.68 -5.54
N SER A 92 9.55 -23.51 -6.67
CA SER A 92 10.51 -24.48 -7.23
C SER A 92 11.83 -24.53 -6.44
N GLN A 93 12.10 -23.51 -5.61
CA GLN A 93 13.13 -23.47 -4.58
C GLN A 93 12.58 -24.01 -3.24
N SER A 94 13.44 -24.16 -2.23
CA SER A 94 12.93 -24.41 -0.87
C SER A 94 11.99 -23.27 -0.45
N ILE A 95 10.88 -23.61 0.21
CA ILE A 95 9.88 -22.64 0.69
C ILE A 95 10.55 -21.58 1.56
N LEU A 96 11.52 -21.99 2.38
CA LEU A 96 12.30 -21.11 3.23
C LEU A 96 13.08 -20.07 2.43
N GLN A 97 13.79 -20.48 1.37
CA GLN A 97 14.57 -19.55 0.55
C GLN A 97 13.66 -18.54 -0.18
N ALA A 98 12.51 -19.00 -0.68
CA ALA A 98 11.54 -18.10 -1.31
C ALA A 98 10.98 -17.06 -0.32
N GLN A 99 10.71 -17.47 0.92
CA GLN A 99 10.26 -16.56 1.98
C GLN A 99 11.33 -15.55 2.39
N ILE A 100 12.60 -15.96 2.47
CA ILE A 100 13.74 -15.06 2.72
C ILE A 100 13.83 -14.02 1.61
N SER A 101 13.91 -14.44 0.34
CA SER A 101 14.08 -13.52 -0.79
C SER A 101 12.90 -12.55 -0.96
N TRP A 102 11.67 -13.02 -0.71
CA TRP A 102 10.49 -12.17 -0.69
C TRP A 102 10.58 -11.08 0.39
N LEU A 103 10.92 -11.47 1.62
CA LEU A 103 10.98 -10.54 2.74
C LEU A 103 12.15 -9.55 2.63
N ASP A 104 13.30 -10.00 2.13
CA ASP A 104 14.48 -9.16 1.84
C ASP A 104 14.13 -8.03 0.87
N SER A 105 13.44 -8.38 -0.22
CA SER A 105 13.02 -7.42 -1.24
C SER A 105 12.09 -6.38 -0.64
N LEU A 106 11.12 -6.81 0.18
CA LEU A 106 10.19 -5.91 0.86
C LEU A 106 10.89 -5.00 1.87
N ILE A 107 11.86 -5.52 2.64
CA ILE A 107 12.66 -4.72 3.57
C ILE A 107 13.42 -3.62 2.82
N ALA A 108 14.14 -3.97 1.75
CA ALA A 108 14.93 -3.00 0.99
C ALA A 108 14.07 -1.88 0.39
N ILE A 109 12.90 -2.23 -0.18
CA ILE A 109 11.96 -1.25 -0.73
C ILE A 109 11.38 -0.36 0.39
N THR A 110 11.02 -0.95 1.53
CA THR A 110 10.48 -0.20 2.68
C THR A 110 11.50 0.79 3.23
N GLU A 111 12.76 0.40 3.34
CA GLU A 111 13.86 1.28 3.76
C GLU A 111 14.03 2.46 2.81
N SER A 112 13.99 2.21 1.49
CA SER A 112 14.06 3.26 0.48
C SER A 112 12.91 4.26 0.60
N PHE A 113 11.67 3.78 0.81
CA PHE A 113 10.53 4.66 1.04
C PHE A 113 10.66 5.49 2.32
N ILE A 114 11.07 4.89 3.44
CA ILE A 114 11.24 5.63 4.70
C ILE A 114 12.33 6.69 4.57
N GLN A 115 13.41 6.41 3.84
CA GLN A 115 14.48 7.37 3.57
C GLN A 115 14.03 8.54 2.69
N SER A 116 13.13 8.31 1.74
CA SER A 116 12.61 9.37 0.86
C SER A 116 11.52 10.23 1.53
N MET A 117 10.90 9.75 2.61
CA MET A 117 9.94 10.50 3.41
C MET A 117 10.62 11.57 4.27
N ASN A 118 10.85 12.74 3.68
CA ASN A 118 11.51 13.88 4.34
C ASN A 118 10.63 14.56 5.41
N GLN A 119 9.32 14.34 5.40
CA GLN A 119 8.38 15.02 6.29
C GLN A 119 7.93 14.08 7.44
N PRO A 120 8.18 14.46 8.71
CA PRO A 120 7.75 13.65 9.85
C PRO A 120 6.22 13.56 10.00
N SER A 121 5.46 14.45 9.34
CA SER A 121 3.99 14.45 9.28
C SER A 121 3.40 13.49 8.24
N CYS A 122 4.23 12.75 7.51
CA CYS A 122 3.76 11.77 6.52
C CYS A 122 2.98 10.64 7.23
N SER A 123 1.69 10.51 6.95
CA SER A 123 0.79 9.50 7.55
C SER A 123 1.26 8.06 7.32
N PHE A 124 1.99 7.81 6.24
CA PHE A 124 2.55 6.50 5.90
C PHE A 124 3.76 6.10 6.76
N ARG A 125 4.47 7.07 7.36
CA ARG A 125 5.80 6.84 7.95
C ARG A 125 5.76 5.88 9.12
N GLU A 126 4.87 6.11 10.09
CA GLU A 126 4.76 5.26 11.27
C GLU A 126 4.34 3.81 10.92
N PRO A 127 3.28 3.58 10.12
CA PRO A 127 2.93 2.24 9.64
C PRO A 127 4.09 1.52 8.93
N MET A 128 4.84 2.22 8.08
CA MET A 128 5.99 1.62 7.38
C MET A 128 7.16 1.29 8.32
N VAL A 129 7.43 2.13 9.32
CA VAL A 129 8.45 1.84 10.35
C VAL A 129 8.05 0.62 11.19
N ASN A 130 6.76 0.50 11.53
CA ASN A 130 6.23 -0.66 12.24
C ASN A 130 6.37 -1.94 11.42
N TYR A 131 6.01 -1.89 10.13
CA TYR A 131 6.23 -2.98 9.18
C TYR A 131 7.72 -3.37 9.13
N LEU A 132 8.61 -2.41 8.88
CA LEU A 132 10.04 -2.64 8.74
C LEU A 132 10.64 -3.29 9.99
N THR A 133 10.24 -2.81 11.17
CA THR A 133 10.73 -3.35 12.45
C THR A 133 10.34 -4.82 12.62
N LYS A 134 9.10 -5.19 12.28
CA LYS A 134 8.64 -6.58 12.36
C LYS A 134 9.25 -7.45 11.26
N ALA A 135 9.40 -6.92 10.06
CA ALA A 135 10.03 -7.60 8.92
C ALA A 135 11.49 -7.96 9.22
N ARG A 136 12.30 -6.99 9.67
CA ARG A 136 13.71 -7.22 10.06
C ARG A 136 13.85 -8.26 11.18
N ARG A 137 12.91 -8.30 12.14
CA ARG A 137 12.91 -9.34 13.17
C ARG A 137 12.59 -10.71 12.57
N SER A 138 11.59 -10.78 11.70
CA SER A 138 11.11 -12.03 11.10
C SER A 138 12.16 -12.65 10.18
N ILE A 139 12.86 -11.84 9.37
CA ILE A 139 13.87 -12.35 8.43
C ILE A 139 15.04 -13.01 9.16
N ILE A 140 15.49 -12.47 10.29
CA ILE A 140 16.55 -13.11 11.09
C ILE A 140 16.10 -14.47 11.64
N HIS A 141 14.82 -14.67 11.95
CA HIS A 141 14.33 -15.98 12.36
C HIS A 141 14.33 -16.98 11.19
N LEU A 142 14.00 -16.54 9.97
CA LEU A 142 14.14 -17.36 8.76
C LEU A 142 15.61 -17.74 8.50
N HIS A 143 16.54 -16.80 8.68
CA HIS A 143 17.97 -17.11 8.58
C HIS A 143 18.45 -18.03 9.70
N LEU A 144 17.86 -17.98 10.91
CA LEU A 144 18.19 -18.91 11.99
C LEU A 144 17.73 -20.34 11.65
N GLU A 145 16.55 -20.47 11.03
CA GLU A 145 16.04 -21.73 10.49
C GLU A 145 17.00 -22.28 9.42
N ALA A 146 17.40 -21.46 8.45
CA ALA A 146 18.36 -21.85 7.41
C ALA A 146 19.73 -22.23 7.99
N PHE A 147 20.20 -21.51 8.99
CA PHE A 147 21.44 -21.82 9.72
C PHE A 147 21.36 -23.16 10.45
N SER A 148 20.20 -23.52 11.01
CA SER A 148 20.06 -24.80 11.73
C SER A 148 20.24 -26.01 10.82
N GLU A 149 19.91 -25.87 9.53
CA GLU A 149 20.07 -26.88 8.50
C GLU A 149 21.48 -26.88 7.91
N SER A 150 22.03 -25.71 7.59
CA SER A 150 23.31 -25.57 6.87
C SER A 150 24.54 -25.58 7.77
N GLY A 151 24.42 -25.04 9.00
CA GLY A 151 25.53 -24.76 9.89
C GLY A 151 26.39 -23.56 9.49
N ASP A 152 26.01 -22.78 8.47
CA ASP A 152 26.80 -21.65 7.98
C ASP A 152 26.67 -20.41 8.90
N MET A 153 27.57 -20.32 9.87
CA MET A 153 27.62 -19.21 10.83
C MET A 153 27.94 -17.88 10.15
N ALA A 154 28.76 -17.88 9.10
CA ALA A 154 29.22 -16.65 8.47
C ALA A 154 28.04 -15.92 7.80
N VAL A 155 27.23 -16.68 7.05
CA VAL A 155 26.01 -16.16 6.41
C VAL A 155 25.03 -15.64 7.46
N PHE A 156 24.79 -16.38 8.55
CA PHE A 156 23.86 -15.92 9.59
C PHE A 156 24.34 -14.63 10.26
N LEU A 157 25.62 -14.52 10.60
CA LEU A 157 26.19 -13.33 11.23
C LEU A 157 26.18 -12.12 10.28
N GLN A 158 26.39 -12.33 8.98
CA GLN A 158 26.28 -11.28 7.98
C GLN A 158 24.87 -10.68 7.97
N GLU A 159 23.83 -11.51 7.90
CA GLU A 159 22.45 -11.03 7.87
C GLU A 159 22.03 -10.42 9.22
N LEU A 160 22.49 -10.98 10.35
CA LEU A 160 22.28 -10.37 11.66
C LEU A 160 22.89 -8.96 11.73
N ASN A 161 24.12 -8.77 11.24
CA ASN A 161 24.78 -7.47 11.24
C ASN A 161 24.13 -6.48 10.26
N ARG A 162 23.58 -6.97 9.13
CA ARG A 162 22.88 -6.14 8.15
C ARG A 162 21.63 -5.50 8.74
N HIS A 163 20.80 -6.26 9.45
CA HIS A 163 19.54 -5.76 10.00
C HIS A 163 19.65 -5.22 11.42
N PHE A 164 20.63 -5.69 12.19
CA PHE A 164 20.88 -5.31 13.58
C PHE A 164 22.38 -5.02 13.78
N PRO A 165 22.87 -3.82 13.39
CA PRO A 165 24.30 -3.51 13.44
C PRO A 165 24.92 -3.63 14.85
N ALA A 166 26.18 -4.07 14.90
CA ALA A 166 26.89 -4.31 16.16
C ALA A 166 27.22 -3.03 16.94
N ASP A 167 27.41 -1.93 16.21
CA ASP A 167 27.72 -0.59 16.69
C ASP A 167 26.47 0.22 17.09
N SER A 168 25.27 -0.32 16.84
CA SER A 168 24.01 0.34 17.19
C SER A 168 23.91 0.68 18.69
N THR A 169 23.50 1.91 18.97
CA THR A 169 23.23 2.40 20.34
C THR A 169 21.82 2.09 20.82
N ASP A 170 20.94 1.63 19.93
CA ASP A 170 19.56 1.29 20.25
C ASP A 170 19.48 0.08 21.22
N PRO A 171 18.86 0.24 22.41
CA PRO A 171 18.73 -0.83 23.39
C PRO A 171 18.01 -2.07 22.84
N ALA A 172 17.00 -1.87 21.99
CA ALA A 172 16.25 -2.99 21.41
C ALA A 172 17.15 -3.82 20.49
N THR A 173 17.91 -3.17 19.60
CA THR A 173 18.89 -3.82 18.72
C THR A 173 19.92 -4.61 19.53
N ARG A 174 20.49 -4.03 20.60
CA ARG A 174 21.45 -4.73 21.47
C ARG A 174 20.84 -5.96 22.15
N GLN A 175 19.62 -5.85 22.65
CA GLN A 175 18.90 -6.97 23.28
C GLN A 175 18.63 -8.10 22.27
N TYR A 176 18.19 -7.75 21.06
CA TYR A 176 17.97 -8.72 19.99
C TYR A 176 19.26 -9.46 19.61
N ARG A 177 20.36 -8.74 19.43
CA ARG A 177 21.67 -9.35 19.16
C ARG A 177 22.10 -10.31 20.27
N LEU A 178 21.96 -9.91 21.53
CA LEU A 178 22.29 -10.76 22.68
C LEU A 178 21.47 -12.05 22.67
N LYS A 179 20.17 -11.96 22.37
CA LYS A 179 19.29 -13.14 22.25
C LYS A 179 19.79 -14.12 21.20
N PHE A 180 20.12 -13.65 19.99
CA PHE A 180 20.62 -14.53 18.93
C PHE A 180 22.02 -15.07 19.24
N ALA A 181 22.93 -14.26 19.78
CA ALA A 181 24.24 -14.72 20.22
C ALA A 181 24.12 -15.89 21.22
N GLN A 182 23.20 -15.78 22.19
CA GLN A 182 22.93 -16.84 23.15
C GLN A 182 22.37 -18.12 22.54
N LEU A 183 21.57 -18.03 21.47
CA LEU A 183 21.07 -19.20 20.74
C LEU A 183 22.22 -19.90 20.01
N LEU A 184 23.05 -19.13 19.31
CA LEU A 184 24.18 -19.65 18.53
C LEU A 184 25.23 -20.40 19.34
N MET A 185 25.33 -20.18 20.67
CA MET A 185 26.25 -20.89 21.56
C MET A 185 25.99 -22.40 21.65
N SER A 186 24.81 -22.89 21.27
CA SER A 186 24.47 -24.31 21.37
C SER A 186 23.46 -24.73 20.30
N LYS A 187 23.84 -25.74 19.50
CA LYS A 187 22.94 -26.36 18.51
C LYS A 187 21.62 -26.84 19.15
N THR A 188 21.70 -27.48 20.32
CA THR A 188 20.53 -27.96 21.06
C THR A 188 19.60 -26.82 21.48
N ARG A 189 20.17 -25.68 21.88
CA ARG A 189 19.38 -24.50 22.28
C ARG A 189 18.70 -23.85 21.08
N THR A 190 19.40 -23.73 19.95
CA THR A 190 18.83 -23.25 18.68
C THR A 190 17.69 -24.15 18.22
N GLN A 191 17.89 -25.47 18.19
CA GLN A 191 16.86 -26.40 17.76
C GLN A 191 15.61 -26.31 18.63
N ARG A 192 15.78 -26.33 19.95
CA ARG A 192 14.66 -26.17 20.90
C ARG A 192 13.91 -24.86 20.68
N TYR A 193 14.63 -23.76 20.46
CA TYR A 193 14.01 -22.47 20.17
C TYR A 193 13.19 -22.51 18.87
N LEU A 194 13.73 -23.14 17.83
CA LEU A 194 13.03 -23.27 16.56
C LEU A 194 11.74 -24.09 16.72
N ASP A 195 11.83 -25.26 17.36
CA ASP A 195 10.71 -26.20 17.52
C ASP A 195 9.62 -25.64 18.44
N GLU A 196 9.98 -24.99 19.55
CA GLU A 196 9.02 -24.54 20.57
C GLU A 196 8.49 -23.12 20.33
N ARG A 197 9.26 -22.26 19.66
CA ARG A 197 8.94 -20.82 19.56
C ARG A 197 8.74 -20.35 18.13
N TRP A 198 9.62 -20.71 17.19
CA TRP A 198 9.59 -20.15 15.85
C TRP A 198 8.64 -20.91 14.91
N LEU A 199 8.91 -22.18 14.65
CA LEU A 199 8.21 -22.97 13.63
C LEU A 199 6.69 -23.01 13.84
N PRO A 200 6.15 -23.17 15.07
CA PRO A 200 4.70 -23.16 15.29
C PRO A 200 4.04 -21.80 14.98
N HIS A 201 4.78 -20.70 15.10
CA HIS A 201 4.27 -19.33 14.92
C HIS A 201 4.77 -18.67 13.64
N ARG A 202 5.49 -19.40 12.78
CA ARG A 202 6.10 -18.85 11.56
C ARG A 202 5.04 -18.25 10.65
N SER A 203 4.04 -19.05 10.30
CA SER A 203 2.97 -18.62 9.37
C SER A 203 2.18 -17.43 9.93
N SER A 204 1.83 -17.42 11.21
CA SER A 204 1.11 -16.29 11.82
C SER A 204 2.00 -15.04 11.87
N THR A 205 3.29 -15.18 12.19
CA THR A 205 4.21 -14.04 12.22
C THR A 205 4.36 -13.39 10.85
N LEU A 206 4.41 -14.20 9.78
CA LEU A 206 4.46 -13.70 8.41
C LEU A 206 3.11 -13.12 7.96
N SER A 207 1.99 -13.71 8.38
CA SER A 207 0.65 -13.14 8.15
C SER A 207 0.48 -11.80 8.86
N ASP A 208 1.03 -11.60 10.05
CA ASP A 208 0.94 -10.29 10.71
C ASP A 208 1.66 -9.19 9.92
N LEU A 209 2.60 -9.53 9.02
CA LEU A 209 3.22 -8.55 8.12
C LEU A 209 2.22 -8.07 7.05
N THR A 210 1.35 -8.95 6.56
CA THR A 210 0.31 -8.56 5.59
C THR A 210 -0.66 -7.56 6.23
N ASP A 211 -1.02 -7.76 7.50
CA ASP A 211 -1.86 -6.82 8.25
C ASP A 211 -1.19 -5.46 8.44
N LEU A 212 0.12 -5.45 8.74
CA LEU A 212 0.87 -4.20 8.86
C LEU A 212 1.00 -3.49 7.50
N ALA A 213 1.17 -4.23 6.41
CA ALA A 213 1.16 -3.66 5.06
C ALA A 213 -0.21 -3.07 4.71
N TRP A 214 -1.30 -3.72 5.10
CA TRP A 214 -2.64 -3.17 4.91
C TRP A 214 -2.87 -1.88 5.70
N LYS A 215 -2.31 -1.76 6.91
CA LYS A 215 -2.34 -0.48 7.65
C LYS A 215 -1.65 0.66 6.92
N VAL A 216 -0.62 0.39 6.12
CA VAL A 216 -0.01 1.39 5.22
C VAL A 216 -1.00 1.77 4.12
N ALA A 217 -1.64 0.78 3.48
CA ALA A 217 -2.65 1.03 2.45
C ALA A 217 -3.87 1.81 2.97
N GLN A 218 -4.23 1.64 4.24
CA GLN A 218 -5.29 2.41 4.88
C GLN A 218 -5.01 3.91 4.98
N GLN A 219 -3.73 4.32 4.89
CA GLN A 219 -3.35 5.73 4.89
C GLN A 219 -3.46 6.38 3.50
N PHE A 220 -3.84 5.63 2.45
CA PHE A 220 -4.08 6.23 1.14
C PHE A 220 -5.22 7.26 1.19
N PRO A 221 -5.09 8.37 0.44
CA PRO A 221 -6.10 9.43 0.43
C PRO A 221 -7.45 8.92 -0.06
N ASP A 222 -8.51 9.64 0.30
CA ASP A 222 -9.83 9.43 -0.30
C ASP A 222 -9.76 9.64 -1.81
N VAL A 223 -10.52 8.83 -2.53
CA VAL A 223 -10.58 8.81 -3.99
C VAL A 223 -12.02 8.93 -4.47
N LEU A 224 -12.21 9.10 -5.78
CA LEU A 224 -13.55 9.33 -6.36
C LEU A 224 -14.57 8.25 -5.99
N LEU A 225 -14.11 7.00 -5.87
CA LEU A 225 -14.97 5.86 -5.53
C LEU A 225 -15.54 5.94 -4.11
N ASP A 226 -14.90 6.69 -3.20
CA ASP A 226 -15.43 6.88 -1.84
C ASP A 226 -16.66 7.78 -1.80
N LYS A 227 -16.95 8.49 -2.88
CA LYS A 227 -18.11 9.37 -3.00
C LYS A 227 -19.34 8.68 -3.58
N ILE A 228 -19.23 7.43 -4.03
CA ILE A 228 -20.36 6.65 -4.55
C ILE A 228 -21.45 6.54 -3.49
N GLY A 229 -22.69 6.87 -3.85
CA GLY A 229 -23.84 6.86 -2.95
C GLY A 229 -23.92 8.04 -1.96
N THR A 230 -22.98 8.98 -2.03
CA THR A 230 -23.00 10.21 -1.22
C THR A 230 -23.53 11.40 -2.03
N ASN A 231 -23.86 12.50 -1.36
CA ASN A 231 -24.28 13.74 -2.03
C ASN A 231 -23.17 14.32 -2.92
N ASP A 232 -21.90 14.04 -2.61
CA ASP A 232 -20.73 14.52 -3.37
C ASP A 232 -20.56 13.78 -4.70
N TRP A 233 -21.34 12.72 -4.98
CA TRP A 233 -21.25 11.98 -6.24
C TRP A 233 -21.58 12.85 -7.46
N SER A 234 -22.42 13.87 -7.31
CA SER A 234 -22.72 14.80 -8.40
C SER A 234 -21.48 15.56 -8.87
N ASP A 235 -20.59 15.92 -7.95
CA ASP A 235 -19.33 16.59 -8.30
C ASP A 235 -18.36 15.63 -8.99
N VAL A 236 -18.34 14.38 -8.55
CA VAL A 236 -17.59 13.31 -9.24
C VAL A 236 -18.14 13.06 -10.65
N ASP A 237 -19.46 13.05 -10.86
CA ASP A 237 -20.07 12.93 -12.20
C ASP A 237 -19.63 14.08 -13.12
N ILE A 238 -19.55 15.31 -12.58
CA ILE A 238 -19.02 16.47 -13.32
C ILE A 238 -17.56 16.22 -13.71
N VAL A 239 -16.70 15.79 -12.78
CA VAL A 239 -15.29 15.47 -13.08
C VAL A 239 -15.20 14.40 -14.16
N LEU A 240 -15.93 13.29 -14.02
CA LEU A 240 -15.89 12.18 -14.98
C LEU A 240 -16.41 12.58 -16.38
N ARG A 241 -17.37 13.52 -16.47
CA ARG A 241 -17.79 14.13 -17.74
C ARG A 241 -16.69 14.97 -18.38
N HIS A 242 -15.93 15.71 -17.59
CA HIS A 242 -14.82 16.52 -18.09
C HIS A 242 -13.65 15.65 -18.57
N LEU A 243 -13.38 14.52 -17.89
CA LEU A 243 -12.38 13.54 -18.33
C LEU A 243 -12.75 12.96 -19.70
N ASN A 244 -14.04 12.70 -19.93
CA ASN A 244 -14.60 12.22 -21.20
C ASN A 244 -13.81 11.06 -21.84
N THR A 245 -13.43 10.05 -21.05
CA THR A 245 -12.81 8.82 -21.56
C THR A 245 -13.80 7.68 -21.59
N ALA A 246 -13.51 6.64 -22.37
CA ALA A 246 -14.33 5.45 -22.37
C ALA A 246 -14.41 4.84 -20.96
N MET A 247 -13.30 4.82 -20.20
CA MET A 247 -13.29 4.40 -18.80
C MET A 247 -14.12 5.31 -17.89
N SER A 248 -14.11 6.64 -18.09
CA SER A 248 -14.93 7.56 -17.29
C SER A 248 -16.42 7.37 -17.57
N LEU A 249 -16.82 7.20 -18.83
CA LEU A 249 -18.20 6.91 -19.22
C LEU A 249 -18.69 5.59 -18.61
N CYS A 250 -17.86 4.54 -18.66
CA CYS A 250 -18.21 3.25 -18.07
C CYS A 250 -18.36 3.34 -16.56
N LEU A 251 -17.47 4.06 -15.88
CA LEU A 251 -17.53 4.23 -14.42
C LEU A 251 -18.80 4.99 -14.02
N ARG A 252 -19.17 6.04 -14.78
CA ARG A 252 -20.41 6.79 -14.57
C ARG A 252 -21.66 5.94 -14.75
N GLU A 253 -21.76 5.20 -15.85
CA GLU A 253 -22.92 4.34 -16.12
C GLU A 253 -23.03 3.21 -15.08
N TYR A 254 -21.91 2.58 -14.75
CA TYR A 254 -21.90 1.43 -13.83
C TYR A 254 -22.28 1.82 -12.40
N PHE A 255 -21.83 2.98 -11.92
CA PHE A 255 -22.07 3.44 -10.55
C PHE A 255 -23.22 4.43 -10.38
N ARG A 256 -23.97 4.77 -11.46
CA ARG A 256 -25.05 5.79 -11.43
C ARG A 256 -26.05 5.59 -10.29
N ASP A 257 -26.53 4.36 -10.12
CA ASP A 257 -27.61 4.02 -9.19
C ASP A 257 -27.10 3.23 -7.96
N ARG A 258 -25.78 3.18 -7.76
CA ARG A 258 -25.15 2.42 -6.67
C ARG A 258 -25.03 3.26 -5.42
N SER A 259 -25.37 2.67 -4.27
CA SER A 259 -25.22 3.29 -2.96
C SER A 259 -23.83 3.08 -2.34
N GLU A 260 -23.06 2.13 -2.86
CA GLU A 260 -21.69 1.82 -2.42
C GLU A 260 -20.91 1.13 -3.54
N CYS A 261 -19.60 1.01 -3.37
CA CYS A 261 -18.72 0.26 -4.26
C CYS A 261 -18.14 -0.96 -3.53
N THR A 262 -18.45 -2.16 -4.03
CA THR A 262 -17.99 -3.44 -3.47
C THR A 262 -16.77 -4.00 -4.24
N GLU A 263 -16.09 -5.00 -3.68
CA GLU A 263 -15.01 -5.70 -4.40
C GLU A 263 -15.49 -6.31 -5.72
N GLN A 264 -16.72 -6.85 -5.74
CA GLN A 264 -17.31 -7.45 -6.92
C GLN A 264 -17.55 -6.42 -8.03
N ASP A 265 -17.97 -5.21 -7.67
CA ASP A 265 -18.19 -4.13 -8.64
C ASP A 265 -16.90 -3.77 -9.38
N ILE A 266 -15.77 -3.71 -8.67
CA ILE A 266 -14.46 -3.40 -9.27
C ILE A 266 -13.97 -4.56 -10.13
N LEU A 267 -14.21 -5.81 -9.71
CA LEU A 267 -13.88 -6.99 -10.51
C LEU A 267 -14.65 -7.03 -11.83
N GLU A 268 -15.96 -6.76 -11.79
CA GLU A 268 -16.80 -6.69 -12.98
C GLU A 268 -16.39 -5.54 -13.89
N PHE A 269 -16.13 -4.36 -13.32
CA PHE A 269 -15.60 -3.22 -14.06
C PHE A 269 -14.27 -3.54 -14.74
N ALA A 270 -13.33 -4.15 -14.01
CA ALA A 270 -12.02 -4.50 -14.56
C ALA A 270 -12.13 -5.55 -15.68
N HIS A 271 -13.00 -6.55 -15.51
CA HIS A 271 -13.26 -7.53 -16.56
C HIS A 271 -13.88 -6.89 -17.81
N PHE A 272 -14.80 -5.95 -17.63
CA PHE A 272 -15.38 -5.19 -18.73
C PHE A 272 -14.32 -4.36 -19.47
N ALA A 273 -13.46 -3.65 -18.73
CA ALA A 273 -12.40 -2.83 -19.30
C ALA A 273 -11.31 -3.66 -20.02
N ASP A 274 -11.07 -4.90 -19.58
CA ASP A 274 -10.13 -5.84 -20.20
C ASP A 274 -10.70 -6.47 -21.49
N THR A 275 -11.99 -6.82 -21.49
CA THR A 275 -12.64 -7.53 -22.62
C THR A 275 -13.07 -6.60 -23.76
N GLN A 276 -13.41 -5.35 -23.45
CA GLN A 276 -13.56 -4.36 -24.50
C GLN A 276 -12.17 -3.84 -24.85
N SER A 277 -11.74 -4.02 -26.10
CA SER A 277 -10.93 -2.97 -26.73
C SER A 277 -11.79 -1.71 -26.66
N LEU A 278 -11.65 -0.92 -25.58
CA LEU A 278 -12.43 0.30 -25.32
C LEU A 278 -12.58 0.99 -26.67
N PRO A 279 -13.79 1.05 -27.26
CA PRO A 279 -13.91 1.44 -28.64
C PRO A 279 -13.33 2.83 -28.74
N SER A 280 -12.24 2.97 -29.50
CA SER A 280 -11.71 4.25 -29.96
C SER A 280 -12.70 5.00 -30.87
N GLN A 281 -13.98 4.62 -30.85
CA GLN A 281 -15.08 5.02 -31.71
C GLN A 281 -16.35 5.42 -30.92
N LEU A 282 -16.26 5.66 -29.60
CA LEU A 282 -17.27 6.46 -28.89
C LEU A 282 -16.94 7.98 -28.89
N PHE A 283 -15.99 8.38 -29.73
CA PHE A 283 -15.69 9.77 -30.07
C PHE A 283 -16.11 10.07 -31.51
#